data_AF-A0A2A2RNZ1-F1
#
_entry.id   AF-A0A2A2RNZ1-F1
#
_cell.length_a   1.000
_cell.length_b   1.000
_cell.length_c   1.000
_cell.angle_alpha   90.00
_cell.angle_beta   90.00
_cell.angle_gamma   90.00
#
_symmetry.space_group_name_H-M   'P 1'
#
loop_
_entity.id
_entity.type
_entity.pdbx_description
1 polymer ?
#
loop_
_entity_poly.entity_id
_entity_poly.type
_entity_poly.pdbx_seq_one_letter_code
_entity_poly.pdbx_strand_id
1 'polypeptide(L)'
;MLTLLSAIGLGLGLSSGTGCAHYQLGSEPKTKFASLFIAPVTSSVSLPQAQVLLTTQLRAAFIRDGRVTLTDSADTAEAILQLSLADYQRAAAVARSDDTGLARRFDVTLQATATLTDNRTQ
;
A
#
# COMPACT_ATOMS: atom_id res chain seq x y z
N MET A 1 -22.39 -28.25 -53.05
CA MET A 1 -21.68 -28.45 -51.77
C MET A 1 -20.35 -27.68 -51.73
N LEU A 2 -20.33 -26.41 -52.17
CA LEU A 2 -19.14 -25.54 -52.11
C LEU A 2 -19.46 -24.08 -51.76
N THR A 3 -20.75 -23.74 -51.59
CA THR A 3 -21.20 -22.41 -51.16
C THR A 3 -21.50 -22.32 -49.66
N LEU A 4 -21.64 -23.45 -48.96
CA LEU A 4 -21.88 -23.46 -47.50
C LEU A 4 -20.60 -23.26 -46.68
N LEU A 5 -19.42 -23.56 -47.24
CA LEU A 5 -18.15 -23.44 -46.51
C LEU A 5 -17.67 -21.98 -46.41
N SER A 6 -18.10 -21.11 -47.33
CA SER A 6 -17.67 -19.69 -47.35
C SER A 6 -18.40 -18.83 -46.31
N ALA A 7 -19.59 -19.24 -45.86
CA ALA A 7 -20.37 -18.49 -44.88
C ALA A 7 -19.92 -18.75 -43.43
N ILE A 8 -19.32 -19.90 -43.16
CA ILE A 8 -18.81 -20.26 -41.82
C ILE A 8 -17.46 -19.56 -41.55
N GLY A 9 -16.64 -19.33 -42.58
CA GLY A 9 -15.36 -18.63 -42.45
C GLY A 9 -15.48 -17.14 -42.10
N LEU A 10 -16.61 -16.50 -42.42
CA LEU A 10 -16.81 -15.07 -42.14
C LEU A 10 -17.44 -14.81 -40.75
N GLY A 11 -18.04 -15.82 -40.12
CA GLY A 11 -18.67 -15.70 -38.80
C GLY A 11 -17.70 -15.80 -37.62
N LEU A 12 -16.56 -16.49 -37.78
CA LEU A 12 -15.59 -16.70 -36.70
C LEU A 12 -14.60 -15.54 -36.50
N GLY A 13 -14.56 -14.55 -37.39
CA GLY A 13 -13.62 -13.42 -37.32
C GLY A 13 -14.06 -12.25 -36.43
N LEU A 14 -15.31 -12.25 -35.94
CA LEU A 14 -15.91 -11.11 -35.24
C LEU A 14 -15.97 -11.23 -33.71
N SER A 15 -15.57 -12.37 -33.13
CA SER A 15 -15.69 -12.64 -31.70
C SER A 15 -14.40 -12.40 -30.90
N SER A 16 -13.30 -11.96 -31.51
CA SER A 16 -12.00 -11.78 -30.85
C SER A 16 -11.81 -10.44 -30.13
N GLY A 17 -12.81 -9.55 -30.13
CA GLY A 17 -12.69 -8.17 -29.64
C GLY A 17 -13.21 -7.89 -28.23
N THR A 18 -13.82 -8.86 -27.53
CA THR A 18 -14.41 -8.63 -26.18
C THR A 18 -13.42 -8.90 -25.04
N GLY A 19 -12.12 -8.98 -25.32
CA GLY A 19 -11.07 -9.02 -24.31
C GLY A 19 -10.98 -7.69 -23.57
N CYS A 20 -11.30 -7.70 -22.28
CA CYS A 20 -10.98 -6.63 -21.31
C CYS A 20 -11.57 -5.22 -21.56
N ALA A 21 -12.63 -5.06 -22.38
CA ALA A 21 -13.26 -3.76 -22.64
C ALA A 21 -14.00 -3.12 -21.44
N HIS A 22 -14.03 -3.79 -20.28
CA HIS A 22 -14.67 -3.30 -19.05
C HIS A 22 -13.68 -2.87 -17.96
N TYR A 23 -12.37 -2.86 -18.24
CA TYR A 23 -11.41 -2.26 -17.32
C TYR A 23 -11.56 -0.74 -17.36
N GLN A 24 -12.26 -0.20 -16.36
CA GLN A 24 -12.21 1.23 -16.08
C GLN A 24 -10.96 1.49 -15.26
N LEU A 25 -10.06 2.29 -15.83
CA LEU A 25 -8.96 2.85 -15.06
C LEU A 25 -9.60 3.64 -13.92
N GLY A 26 -9.34 3.23 -12.67
CA GLY A 26 -9.97 3.84 -11.51
C GLY A 26 -9.71 5.34 -11.50
N SER A 27 -10.76 6.16 -11.43
CA SER A 27 -10.62 7.60 -11.29
C SER A 27 -9.90 7.92 -9.98
N GLU A 28 -9.08 8.96 -9.95
CA GLU A 28 -8.41 9.38 -8.74
C GLU A 28 -9.45 9.64 -7.63
N PRO A 29 -9.35 8.96 -6.47
CA PRO A 29 -10.26 9.20 -5.37
C PRO A 29 -10.07 10.63 -4.87
N LYS A 30 -11.16 11.40 -4.84
CA LYS A 30 -11.15 12.76 -4.31
C LYS A 30 -10.79 12.73 -2.83
N THR A 31 -9.68 13.38 -2.47
CA THR A 31 -9.23 13.53 -1.08
C THR A 31 -10.23 14.36 -0.28
N LYS A 32 -10.55 13.92 0.96
CA LYS A 32 -11.51 14.60 1.84
C LYS A 32 -10.91 15.76 2.64
N PHE A 33 -9.58 15.87 2.64
CA PHE A 33 -8.79 16.90 3.31
C PHE A 33 -7.66 17.33 2.38
N ALA A 34 -7.29 18.61 2.43
CA ALA A 34 -6.23 19.17 1.57
C ALA A 34 -4.86 19.18 2.26
N SER A 35 -4.82 19.29 3.59
CA SER A 35 -3.58 19.34 4.37
C SER A 35 -3.49 18.21 5.39
N LEU A 36 -2.30 17.64 5.54
CA LEU A 36 -2.04 16.50 6.42
C LEU A 36 -0.81 16.76 7.29
N PHE A 37 -0.96 16.60 8.60
CA PHE A 37 0.16 16.48 9.51
C PHE A 37 0.45 14.99 9.77
N ILE A 38 1.71 14.58 9.62
CA ILE A 38 2.15 13.23 9.96
C ILE A 38 2.93 13.33 11.27
N ALA A 39 2.36 12.80 12.34
CA ALA A 39 3.01 12.73 13.63
C ALA A 39 4.21 11.76 13.59
N PRO A 40 5.25 11.98 14.42
CA PRO A 40 6.34 11.02 14.55
C PRO A 40 5.82 9.62 14.87
N VAL A 41 6.32 8.62 14.14
CA VAL A 41 5.95 7.22 14.35
C VAL A 41 6.40 6.80 15.74
N THR A 42 5.51 6.22 16.52
CA THR A 42 5.82 5.66 17.84
C THR A 42 5.97 4.15 17.76
N SER A 43 6.53 3.53 18.80
CA SER A 43 6.73 2.08 18.84
C SER A 43 6.53 1.57 20.27
N SER A 44 5.64 0.58 20.43
CA SER A 44 5.56 -0.21 21.67
C SER A 44 6.52 -1.41 21.66
N VAL A 45 7.14 -1.72 20.50
CA VAL A 45 8.15 -2.78 20.36
C VAL A 45 9.58 -2.25 20.45
N SER A 46 10.53 -3.14 20.71
CA SER A 46 11.96 -2.87 20.84
C SER A 46 12.67 -2.62 19.50
N LEU A 47 12.16 -1.68 18.70
CA LEU A 47 12.73 -1.22 17.42
C LEU A 47 12.78 0.31 17.32
N PRO A 48 13.52 1.01 18.20
CA PRO A 48 13.56 2.47 18.20
C PRO A 48 14.05 3.07 16.88
N GLN A 49 15.02 2.43 16.21
CA GLN A 49 15.54 2.87 14.91
C GLN A 49 14.48 2.90 13.79
N ALA A 50 13.41 2.12 13.91
CA ALA A 50 12.35 2.08 12.91
C ALA A 50 11.49 3.36 12.94
N GLN A 51 11.38 4.04 14.09
CA GLN A 51 10.55 5.23 14.24
C GLN A 51 10.98 6.36 13.29
N VAL A 52 12.26 6.73 13.32
CA VAL A 52 12.81 7.80 12.47
C VAL A 52 12.77 7.42 11.00
N LEU A 53 13.11 6.18 10.68
CA LEU A 53 13.11 5.68 9.30
C LEU A 53 11.69 5.72 8.70
N LEU A 54 10.71 5.16 9.41
CA LEU A 54 9.34 5.10 8.92
C LEU A 54 8.69 6.48 8.88
N THR A 55 8.95 7.36 9.85
CA THR A 55 8.48 8.75 9.80
C THR A 55 8.98 9.44 8.53
N THR A 56 10.27 9.29 8.22
CA THR A 56 10.90 9.87 7.03
C THR A 56 10.29 9.30 5.75
N GLN A 57 10.15 7.97 5.67
CA GLN A 57 9.62 7.30 4.48
C GLN A 57 8.14 7.63 4.25
N LEU A 58 7.34 7.73 5.31
CA LEU A 58 5.94 8.16 5.21
C LEU A 58 5.84 9.58 4.67
N ARG A 59 6.56 10.54 5.26
CA ARG A 59 6.56 11.93 4.77
C ARG A 59 7.01 11.99 3.30
N ALA A 60 8.08 11.29 2.94
CA ALA A 60 8.56 11.25 1.56
C ALA A 60 7.54 10.62 0.60
N ALA A 61 6.82 9.57 1.03
CA ALA A 61 5.79 8.94 0.21
C ALA A 61 4.61 9.87 -0.07
N PHE A 62 4.12 10.60 0.95
CA PHE A 62 3.03 11.57 0.77
C PHE A 62 3.47 12.78 -0.06
N ILE A 63 4.71 13.27 0.11
CA ILE A 63 5.27 14.33 -0.74
C ILE A 63 5.30 13.89 -2.21
N ARG A 64 5.70 12.64 -2.49
CA ARG A 64 5.71 12.10 -3.85
C ARG A 64 4.31 11.89 -4.43
N ASP A 65 3.34 11.49 -3.60
CA ASP A 65 1.95 11.29 -4.05
C ASP A 65 1.27 12.61 -4.41
N GLY A 66 1.56 13.70 -3.69
CA GLY A 66 1.17 15.06 -4.07
C GLY A 66 -0.32 15.40 -3.96
N ARG A 67 -1.20 14.44 -3.61
CA ARG A 67 -2.65 14.69 -3.46
C ARG A 67 -3.03 15.49 -2.21
N VAL A 68 -2.11 15.60 -1.25
CA VAL A 68 -2.28 16.37 -0.01
C VAL A 68 -1.01 17.16 0.28
N THR A 69 -1.18 18.33 0.88
CA THR A 69 -0.05 19.16 1.32
C THR A 69 0.37 18.75 2.72
N LEU A 70 1.63 18.33 2.89
CA LEU A 70 2.15 18.07 4.24
C LEU A 70 2.41 19.37 4.98
N THR A 71 1.97 19.43 6.23
CA THR A 71 2.28 20.54 7.14
C THR A 71 3.30 20.11 8.19
N ASP A 72 3.95 21.09 8.81
CA ASP A 72 4.89 20.87 9.92
C ASP A 72 4.24 21.04 11.29
N SER A 73 2.97 21.44 11.36
CA SER A 73 2.21 21.61 12.59
C SER A 73 0.84 20.92 12.52
N ALA A 74 0.49 20.20 13.58
CA ALA A 74 -0.80 19.55 13.76
C ALA A 74 -1.96 20.56 13.76
N ASP A 75 -1.77 21.73 14.36
CA ASP A 75 -2.82 22.76 14.52
C ASP A 75 -3.26 23.37 13.18
N THR A 76 -2.38 23.32 12.18
CA THR A 76 -2.61 23.89 10.85
C THR A 76 -3.11 22.87 9.83
N ALA A 77 -3.19 21.59 10.21
CA ALA A 77 -3.60 20.51 9.33
C ALA A 77 -5.11 20.22 9.43
N GLU A 78 -5.72 19.92 8.30
CA GLU A 78 -7.10 19.43 8.24
C GLU A 78 -7.22 17.99 8.74
N ALA A 79 -6.17 17.19 8.60
CA ALA A 79 -6.10 15.83 9.13
C ALA A 79 -4.75 15.53 9.79
N ILE A 80 -4.77 14.63 10.78
CA ILE A 80 -3.60 14.16 11.51
C ILE A 80 -3.48 12.66 11.33
N LEU A 81 -2.35 12.19 10.80
CA LEU A 81 -1.99 10.78 10.71
C LEU A 81 -1.03 10.41 11.83
N GLN A 82 -1.41 9.41 12.62
CA GLN A 82 -0.58 8.82 13.67
C GLN A 82 -0.33 7.35 13.34
N LEU A 83 0.91 6.90 13.51
CA LEU A 83 1.30 5.51 13.35
C LEU A 83 2.01 5.01 14.60
N SER A 84 1.65 3.80 15.05
CA SER A 84 2.34 3.11 16.14
C SER A 84 2.72 1.70 15.70
N LEU A 85 3.99 1.31 15.90
CA LEU A 85 4.45 -0.06 15.68
C LEU A 85 3.97 -0.93 16.85
N ALA A 86 3.08 -1.86 16.53
CA ALA A 86 2.39 -2.69 17.50
C ALA A 86 3.12 -4.01 17.77
N ASP A 87 3.68 -4.64 16.73
CA ASP A 87 4.38 -5.92 16.86
C ASP A 87 5.55 -6.05 15.88
N TYR A 88 6.57 -6.81 16.27
CA TYR A 88 7.68 -7.20 15.43
C TYR A 88 8.09 -8.64 15.71
N GLN A 89 7.98 -9.49 14.70
CA GLN A 89 8.32 -10.90 14.78
C GLN A 89 9.35 -11.25 13.73
N ARG A 90 10.35 -12.02 14.15
CA ARG A 90 11.39 -12.57 13.28
C ARG A 90 11.52 -14.06 13.55
N ALA A 91 10.95 -14.88 12.67
CA ALA A 91 10.92 -16.33 12.81
C ALA A 91 11.87 -17.00 11.81
N ALA A 92 12.62 -18.01 12.26
CA ALA A 92 13.43 -18.84 11.36
C ALA A 92 12.49 -19.71 10.50
N ALA A 93 12.50 -19.49 9.19
CA ALA A 93 11.59 -20.16 8.25
C ALA A 93 12.13 -21.54 7.80
N VAL A 94 13.46 -21.70 7.76
CA VAL A 94 14.12 -22.96 7.37
C VAL A 94 15.40 -23.12 8.19
N ALA A 95 15.50 -24.22 8.94
CA ALA A 95 16.73 -24.66 9.60
C ALA A 95 17.61 -25.41 8.60
N ARG A 96 18.95 -25.30 8.69
CA ARG A 96 19.82 -26.08 7.80
C ARG A 96 19.80 -27.56 8.22
N SER A 97 19.96 -28.45 7.24
CA SER A 97 20.01 -29.90 7.49
C SER A 97 21.26 -30.37 8.23
N ASP A 98 22.35 -29.59 8.15
CA ASP A 98 23.63 -29.82 8.81
C ASP A 98 23.77 -29.10 10.15
N ASP A 99 22.94 -28.09 10.41
CA ASP A 99 22.95 -27.31 11.66
C ASP A 99 21.56 -26.67 11.89
N THR A 100 20.80 -27.25 12.82
CA THR A 100 19.46 -26.77 13.16
C THR A 100 19.47 -25.46 13.95
N GLY A 101 20.63 -25.00 14.43
CA GLY A 101 20.82 -23.72 15.13
C GLY A 101 21.04 -22.52 14.19
N LEU A 102 21.38 -22.75 12.92
CA LEU A 102 21.63 -21.71 11.94
C LEU A 102 20.46 -21.59 10.95
N ALA A 103 19.61 -20.59 11.18
CA ALA A 103 18.49 -20.28 10.29
C ALA A 103 19.00 -19.74 8.94
N ARG A 104 18.56 -20.35 7.84
CA ARG A 104 18.94 -19.96 6.46
C ARG A 104 18.06 -18.84 5.91
N ARG A 105 16.83 -18.73 6.42
CA ARG A 105 15.82 -17.74 6.03
C ARG A 105 15.07 -17.29 7.27
N PHE A 106 14.74 -16.01 7.31
CA PHE A 106 13.85 -15.46 8.31
C PHE A 106 12.63 -14.86 7.63
N ASP A 107 11.46 -15.16 8.17
CA ASP A 107 10.26 -14.39 7.86
C ASP A 107 10.14 -13.28 8.91
N VAL A 108 9.97 -12.05 8.42
CA VAL A 108 9.92 -10.84 9.24
C VAL A 108 8.56 -10.22 9.07
N THR A 109 7.82 -10.10 10.18
CA THR A 109 6.50 -9.46 10.23
C THR A 109 6.62 -8.20 11.07
N LEU A 110 6.19 -7.08 10.51
CA LEU A 110 6.08 -5.81 11.22
C LEU A 110 4.61 -5.37 11.17
N GLN A 111 4.01 -5.17 12.33
CA GLN A 111 2.63 -4.72 12.45
C GLN A 111 2.59 -3.27 12.92
N ALA A 112 1.76 -2.46 12.26
CA ALA A 112 1.54 -1.07 12.61
C ALA A 112 0.04 -0.78 12.68
N THR A 113 -0.34 0.05 13.65
CA THR A 113 -1.67 0.62 13.75
C THR A 113 -1.61 2.07 13.27
N ALA A 114 -2.52 2.42 12.36
CA ALA A 114 -2.65 3.77 11.82
C ALA A 114 -3.97 4.39 12.26
N THR A 115 -3.91 5.61 12.80
CA THR A 115 -5.09 6.41 13.15
C THR A 115 -5.06 7.68 12.31
N LEU A 116 -6.16 7.95 11.61
CA LEU A 116 -6.36 9.18 10.86
C LEU A 116 -7.50 9.97 11.51
N THR A 117 -7.19 11.18 11.97
CA THR A 117 -8.13 12.06 12.67
C THR A 117 -8.41 13.28 11.79
N ASP A 118 -9.69 13.59 11.58
CA ASP A 118 -10.12 14.84 10.93
C ASP A 118 -10.20 15.95 11.99
N ASN A 119 -9.34 16.96 11.85
CA ASN A 119 -9.21 18.04 12.83
C ASN A 119 -10.32 19.09 12.68
N ARG A 120 -11.10 19.02 11.59
CA ARG A 120 -12.21 19.97 11.32
C ARG A 120 -13.51 19.56 12.02
N THR A 121 -13.59 18.32 12.49
CA THR A 121 -14.80 17.74 13.12
C THR A 121 -14.62 17.39 14.59
N GLN A 122 -13.48 17.76 15.19
CA GLN A 122 -13.27 17.61 16.63
C GLN A 122 -14.01 18.67 17.45
#